data_AF-A0A2T6LG00-F1
#
_entry.id   AF-A0A2T6LG00-F1
#
_cell.length_a   1.000
_cell.length_b   1.000
_cell.length_c   1.000
_cell.angle_alpha   90.00
_cell.angle_beta   90.00
_cell.angle_gamma   90.00
#
_symmetry.space_group_name_H-M   'P 1'
#
loop_
_entity.id
_entity.type
_entity.pdbx_description
1 polymer ?
#
loop_
_entity_poly.entity_id
_entity_poly.type
_entity_poly.pdbx_seq_one_letter_code
_entity_poly.pdbx_strand_id
1 'polypeptide(L)'
;MVNIDEKIARLRSAAETGEPDAARELGRLLSLTVTDPAEPGDGEPEFPEERWLRAAVAARPDDVEALTLLAGRLAAQVSHWENYWANNPDGMAADGKDESTIEQLQTEVRDLHARILAAGPPAPAGPGLDRLAELLDTRDTESVVTAPYSFYALEDEGGGGSMVYTLTFIATDPDEIRWACDQWLTLSEGGMGELSFSTYVDGAETSRVDLDEHRDGASVSWDSVPVPELTGTLLPAGLPVSGARYSTVAYYGVALAGG
;
A
#
# COMPACT_ATOMS: atom_id res chain seq x y z
N MET A 1 17.27 -15.79 2.92
CA MET A 1 16.57 -14.94 1.93
C MET A 1 15.45 -15.77 1.34
N VAL A 2 14.21 -15.40 1.65
CA VAL A 2 13.04 -16.03 1.04
C VAL A 2 12.96 -15.51 -0.40
N ASN A 3 12.81 -16.40 -1.38
CA ASN A 3 12.53 -15.98 -2.75
C ASN A 3 11.04 -15.59 -2.82
N ILE A 4 10.76 -14.29 -2.75
CA ILE A 4 9.39 -13.76 -2.73
C ILE A 4 8.69 -14.05 -4.07
N ASP A 5 9.40 -14.04 -5.20
CA ASP A 5 8.81 -14.37 -6.51
C ASP A 5 8.34 -15.83 -6.56
N GLU A 6 9.14 -16.77 -6.05
CA GLU A 6 8.75 -18.18 -5.93
C GLU A 6 7.55 -18.35 -4.98
N LYS A 7 7.52 -17.58 -3.87
CA LYS A 7 6.39 -17.55 -2.95
C LYS A 7 5.12 -17.06 -3.66
N ILE A 8 5.19 -15.97 -4.43
CA ILE A 8 4.08 -15.43 -5.21
C ILE A 8 3.58 -16.44 -6.25
N ALA A 9 4.48 -17.08 -7.00
CA ALA A 9 4.10 -18.08 -8.00
C ALA A 9 3.33 -19.25 -7.37
N ARG A 10 3.80 -19.75 -6.22
CA ARG A 10 3.12 -20.81 -5.48
C ARG A 10 1.76 -20.36 -4.93
N LEU A 11 1.70 -19.16 -4.34
CA LEU A 11 0.44 -18.60 -3.81
C LEU A 11 -0.59 -18.41 -4.91
N ARG A 12 -0.18 -17.93 -6.09
CA ARG A 12 -1.03 -17.77 -7.26
C ARG A 12 -1.65 -19.09 -7.69
N SER A 13 -0.84 -20.13 -7.86
CA SER A 13 -1.35 -21.44 -8.23
C SER A 13 -2.37 -21.97 -7.21
N ALA A 14 -2.13 -21.78 -5.91
CA ALA A 14 -3.08 -22.20 -4.88
C ALA A 14 -4.37 -21.33 -4.87
N ALA A 15 -4.23 -20.02 -5.01
CA ALA A 15 -5.36 -19.09 -5.07
C ALA A 15 -6.27 -19.36 -6.29
N GLU A 16 -5.68 -19.69 -7.45
CA GLU A 16 -6.40 -20.10 -8.66
C GLU A 16 -7.21 -21.39 -8.46
N THR A 17 -6.75 -22.27 -7.56
CA THR A 17 -7.50 -23.47 -7.15
C THR A 17 -8.55 -23.19 -6.07
N GLY A 18 -8.73 -21.94 -5.67
CA GLY A 18 -9.75 -21.50 -4.70
C GLY A 18 -9.31 -21.53 -3.24
N GLU A 19 -8.01 -21.65 -2.94
CA GLU A 19 -7.49 -21.64 -1.57
C GLU A 19 -7.55 -20.23 -0.96
N PRO A 20 -8.38 -19.97 0.07
CA PRO A 20 -8.64 -18.61 0.53
C PRO A 20 -7.45 -17.97 1.25
N ASP A 21 -6.66 -18.75 2.01
CA ASP A 21 -5.44 -18.23 2.66
C ASP A 21 -4.39 -17.83 1.62
N ALA A 22 -4.29 -18.60 0.54
CA ALA A 22 -3.37 -18.28 -0.55
C ALA A 22 -3.80 -17.01 -1.27
N ALA A 23 -5.11 -16.84 -1.52
CA ALA A 23 -5.66 -15.63 -2.11
C ALA A 23 -5.42 -14.39 -1.22
N ARG A 24 -5.64 -14.51 0.10
CA ARG A 24 -5.37 -13.43 1.07
C ARG A 24 -3.89 -13.05 1.07
N GLU A 25 -2.99 -14.03 1.21
CA GLU A 25 -1.54 -13.78 1.28
C GLU A 25 -0.97 -13.27 -0.05
N LEU A 26 -1.49 -13.75 -1.19
CA LEU A 26 -1.15 -13.21 -2.50
C LEU A 26 -1.58 -11.75 -2.63
N GLY A 27 -2.83 -11.43 -2.25
CA GLY A 27 -3.32 -10.06 -2.24
C GLY A 27 -2.50 -9.14 -1.32
N ARG A 28 -2.09 -9.63 -0.15
CA ARG A 28 -1.19 -8.88 0.75
C ARG A 28 0.15 -8.55 0.09
N LEU A 29 0.79 -9.51 -0.58
CA LEU A 29 2.07 -9.26 -1.26
C LEU A 29 1.91 -8.35 -2.48
N LEU A 30 0.89 -8.58 -3.31
CA LEU A 30 0.61 -7.74 -4.48
C LEU A 30 0.21 -6.32 -4.10
N SER A 31 -0.27 -6.09 -2.87
CA SER A 31 -0.52 -4.73 -2.40
C SER A 31 0.75 -3.87 -2.32
N LEU A 32 1.94 -4.48 -2.31
CA LEU A 32 3.24 -3.80 -2.32
C LEU A 32 3.76 -3.51 -3.74
N THR A 33 2.97 -3.76 -4.78
CA THR A 33 3.37 -3.56 -6.18
C THR A 33 2.39 -2.64 -6.90
N VAL A 34 2.89 -1.79 -7.80
CA VAL A 34 2.06 -0.87 -8.60
C VAL A 34 1.25 -1.63 -9.66
N THR A 35 1.89 -2.62 -10.29
CA THR A 35 1.31 -3.52 -11.29
C THR A 35 1.60 -4.97 -10.91
N ASP A 36 0.89 -5.94 -11.51
CA ASP A 36 1.18 -7.36 -11.28
C ASP A 36 2.58 -7.70 -11.86
N PRO A 37 3.57 -8.15 -11.06
CA PRO A 37 4.90 -8.49 -11.58
C PRO A 37 4.90 -9.59 -12.66
N ALA A 38 3.82 -10.38 -12.74
CA ALA A 38 3.67 -11.43 -13.75
C ALA A 38 3.04 -10.93 -15.06
N GLU A 39 2.48 -9.73 -15.09
CA GLU A 39 1.77 -9.17 -16.24
C GLU A 39 2.47 -7.85 -16.66
N PRO A 40 2.79 -7.65 -17.95
CA PRO A 40 3.41 -6.41 -18.38
C PRO A 40 2.41 -5.25 -18.24
N GLY A 41 2.62 -4.39 -17.25
CA GLY A 41 1.88 -3.14 -17.08
C GLY A 41 2.42 -2.02 -17.97
N ASP A 42 1.64 -0.95 -18.13
CA ASP A 42 2.04 0.28 -18.82
C ASP A 42 2.61 1.35 -17.87
N GLY A 43 2.68 1.05 -16.57
CA GLY A 43 3.19 1.92 -15.51
C GLY A 43 2.11 2.57 -14.65
N GLU A 44 0.83 2.44 -15.02
CA GLU A 44 -0.29 2.94 -14.21
C GLU A 44 -0.62 1.99 -13.04
N PRO A 45 -1.12 2.50 -11.89
CA PRO A 45 -1.59 1.65 -10.80
C PRO A 45 -2.79 0.78 -11.20
N GLU A 46 -2.63 -0.55 -11.20
CA GLU A 46 -3.67 -1.51 -11.63
C GLU A 46 -4.37 -2.25 -10.48
N PHE A 47 -3.97 -1.99 -9.23
CA PHE A 47 -4.50 -2.67 -8.03
C PHE A 47 -4.55 -4.21 -8.18
N PRO A 48 -3.42 -4.86 -8.53
CA PRO A 48 -3.37 -6.29 -8.88
C PRO A 48 -3.85 -7.23 -7.76
N GLU A 49 -3.82 -6.74 -6.52
CA GLU A 49 -4.27 -7.46 -5.33
C GLU A 49 -5.78 -7.62 -5.21
N GLU A 50 -6.59 -6.71 -5.76
CA GLU A 50 -8.01 -6.58 -5.41
C GLU A 50 -8.79 -7.87 -5.68
N ARG A 51 -8.59 -8.49 -6.85
CA ARG A 51 -9.28 -9.73 -7.23
C ARG A 51 -9.06 -10.86 -6.23
N TRP A 52 -7.86 -10.94 -5.66
CA TRP A 52 -7.47 -12.00 -4.74
C TRP A 52 -8.03 -11.74 -3.34
N LEU A 53 -7.98 -10.48 -2.89
CA LEU A 53 -8.59 -10.08 -1.61
C LEU A 53 -10.11 -10.27 -1.63
N ARG A 54 -10.78 -9.91 -2.73
CA ARG A 54 -12.21 -10.20 -2.91
C ARG A 54 -12.52 -11.69 -2.91
N ALA A 55 -11.71 -12.51 -3.58
CA ALA A 55 -11.86 -13.97 -3.55
C ALA A 55 -11.71 -14.55 -2.14
N ALA A 56 -10.73 -14.05 -1.37
CA ALA A 56 -10.54 -14.44 0.02
C ALA A 56 -11.76 -14.08 0.90
N VAL A 57 -12.25 -12.83 0.80
CA VAL A 57 -13.45 -12.38 1.54
C VAL A 57 -14.71 -13.15 1.11
N ALA A 58 -14.87 -13.46 -0.17
CA ALA A 58 -16.01 -14.23 -0.65
C ALA A 58 -16.01 -15.67 -0.10
N ALA A 59 -14.83 -16.30 -0.04
CA ALA A 59 -14.68 -17.65 0.49
C ALA A 59 -14.74 -17.71 2.03
N ARG A 60 -14.30 -16.66 2.72
CA ARG A 60 -14.39 -16.51 4.19
C ARG A 60 -14.86 -15.11 4.57
N PRO A 61 -16.19 -14.89 4.65
CA PRO A 61 -16.76 -13.57 4.94
C PRO A 61 -16.41 -13.00 6.31
N ASP A 62 -15.98 -13.82 7.26
CA ASP A 62 -15.62 -13.42 8.62
C ASP A 62 -14.08 -13.39 8.86
N ASP A 63 -13.27 -13.57 7.81
CA ASP A 63 -11.82 -13.43 7.90
C ASP A 63 -11.44 -11.95 8.06
N VAL A 64 -11.24 -11.54 9.30
CA VAL A 64 -10.98 -10.13 9.65
C VAL A 64 -9.72 -9.59 8.99
N GLU A 65 -8.72 -10.43 8.73
CA GLU A 65 -7.49 -10.01 8.08
C GLU A 65 -7.75 -9.75 6.58
N ALA A 66 -8.48 -10.64 5.90
CA ALA A 66 -8.90 -10.40 4.52
C ALA A 66 -9.79 -9.15 4.39
N LEU A 67 -10.71 -8.94 5.34
CA LEU A 67 -11.56 -7.75 5.38
C LEU A 67 -10.74 -6.48 5.56
N THR A 68 -9.77 -6.49 6.48
CA THR A 68 -8.92 -5.34 6.78
C THR A 68 -8.02 -4.98 5.59
N LEU A 69 -7.42 -5.98 4.94
CA LEU A 69 -6.66 -5.80 3.71
C LEU A 69 -7.51 -5.19 2.61
N LEU A 70 -8.69 -5.77 2.33
CA LEU A 70 -9.56 -5.25 1.28
C LEU A 70 -10.03 -3.81 1.60
N ALA A 71 -10.44 -3.54 2.84
CA ALA A 71 -10.89 -2.21 3.25
C ALA A 71 -9.79 -1.15 3.07
N GLY A 72 -8.56 -1.47 3.48
CA GLY A 72 -7.40 -0.60 3.29
C GLY A 72 -7.12 -0.30 1.83
N ARG A 73 -7.15 -1.33 0.97
CA ARG A 73 -6.87 -1.17 -0.46
C ARG A 73 -7.94 -0.38 -1.19
N LEU A 74 -9.22 -0.63 -0.89
CA LEU A 74 -10.31 0.17 -1.44
C LEU A 74 -10.25 1.62 -0.94
N ALA A 75 -9.82 1.87 0.30
CA ALA A 75 -9.59 3.24 0.79
C ALA A 75 -8.43 3.94 0.07
N ALA A 76 -7.33 3.22 -0.20
CA ALA A 76 -6.22 3.74 -1.01
C ALA A 76 -6.67 4.07 -2.45
N GLN A 77 -7.51 3.23 -3.05
CA GLN A 77 -8.13 3.50 -4.35
C GLN A 77 -9.00 4.76 -4.33
N VAL A 78 -9.84 4.94 -3.30
CA VAL A 78 -10.64 6.16 -3.12
C VAL A 78 -9.73 7.39 -3.13
N SER A 79 -8.67 7.40 -2.31
CA SER A 79 -7.72 8.52 -2.26
C SER A 79 -7.04 8.75 -3.61
N HIS A 80 -6.65 7.69 -4.33
CA HIS A 80 -6.07 7.81 -5.66
C HIS A 80 -7.04 8.46 -6.66
N TRP A 81 -8.27 7.97 -6.74
CA TRP A 81 -9.27 8.49 -7.68
C TRP A 81 -9.74 9.91 -7.34
N GLU A 82 -9.83 10.26 -6.05
CA GLU A 82 -10.13 11.63 -5.62
C GLU A 82 -9.02 12.60 -6.04
N ASN A 83 -7.75 12.22 -5.86
CA ASN A 83 -6.60 13.03 -6.30
C ASN A 83 -6.55 13.14 -7.83
N TYR A 84 -6.76 12.03 -8.54
CA TYR A 84 -6.78 12.03 -10.00
C TYR A 84 -7.91 12.90 -10.55
N TRP A 85 -9.11 12.82 -9.97
CA TRP A 85 -10.25 13.69 -10.32
C TRP A 85 -9.96 15.18 -10.07
N ALA A 86 -9.34 15.52 -8.94
CA ALA A 86 -9.01 16.90 -8.60
C ALA A 86 -8.01 17.53 -9.59
N ASN A 87 -7.05 16.73 -10.07
CA ASN A 87 -5.98 17.19 -10.96
C ASN A 87 -6.30 17.03 -12.46
N ASN A 88 -7.14 16.07 -12.84
CA ASN A 88 -7.47 15.75 -14.22
C ASN A 88 -8.93 15.26 -14.37
N PRO A 89 -9.94 16.16 -14.23
CA PRO A 89 -11.36 15.76 -14.26
C PRO A 89 -11.80 15.18 -15.61
N ASP A 90 -11.14 15.57 -16.72
CA ASP A 90 -11.44 15.03 -18.05
C ASP A 90 -10.85 13.60 -18.24
N GLY A 91 -9.82 13.23 -17.48
CA GLY A 91 -9.16 11.92 -17.53
C GLY A 91 -10.05 10.77 -17.00
N MET A 92 -10.77 10.98 -15.91
CA MET A 92 -11.67 9.97 -15.31
C MET A 92 -12.73 9.46 -16.29
N ALA A 93 -13.30 10.36 -17.10
CA ALA A 93 -14.30 10.00 -18.10
C ALA A 93 -13.72 9.10 -19.22
N ALA A 94 -12.43 9.25 -19.55
CA ALA A 94 -11.75 8.41 -20.52
C ALA A 94 -11.56 6.97 -20.00
N ASP A 95 -11.37 6.82 -18.69
CA ASP A 95 -11.25 5.53 -18.00
C ASP A 95 -12.61 4.88 -17.66
N GLY A 96 -13.71 5.53 -18.09
CA GLY A 96 -15.07 5.08 -17.81
C GLY A 96 -15.45 5.16 -16.33
N LYS A 97 -14.74 5.98 -15.55
CA LYS A 97 -14.97 6.22 -14.12
C LYS A 97 -15.63 7.58 -13.93
N ASP A 98 -16.39 7.70 -12.86
CA ASP A 98 -17.07 8.93 -12.46
C ASP A 98 -17.17 9.04 -10.93
N GLU A 99 -17.79 10.13 -10.44
CA GLU A 99 -18.01 10.35 -9.01
C GLU A 99 -18.74 9.17 -8.34
N SER A 100 -19.64 8.48 -9.06
CA SER A 100 -20.37 7.33 -8.51
C SER A 100 -19.46 6.13 -8.25
N THR A 101 -18.33 6.01 -8.96
CA THR A 101 -17.30 5.00 -8.66
C THR A 101 -16.68 5.25 -7.28
N ILE A 102 -16.33 6.50 -6.98
CA ILE A 102 -15.75 6.89 -5.70
C ILE A 102 -16.76 6.65 -4.57
N GLU A 103 -18.02 7.05 -4.77
CA GLU A 103 -19.10 6.83 -3.80
C GLU A 103 -19.36 5.35 -3.52
N GLN A 104 -19.32 4.50 -4.56
CA GLN A 104 -19.48 3.07 -4.42
C GLN A 104 -18.33 2.46 -3.59
N LEU A 105 -17.08 2.82 -3.90
CA LEU A 105 -15.92 2.36 -3.16
C LEU A 105 -15.98 2.80 -1.69
N GLN A 106 -16.31 4.06 -1.41
CA GLN A 106 -16.47 4.56 -0.04
C GLN A 106 -17.57 3.80 0.72
N THR A 107 -18.70 3.50 0.06
CA THR A 107 -19.77 2.70 0.66
C THR A 107 -19.27 1.30 1.02
N GLU A 108 -18.53 0.66 0.12
CA GLU A 108 -17.96 -0.66 0.36
C GLU A 108 -16.94 -0.66 1.51
N VAL A 109 -16.05 0.35 1.57
CA VAL A 109 -15.09 0.45 2.69
C VAL A 109 -15.82 0.60 4.03
N ARG A 110 -16.88 1.41 4.10
CA ARG A 110 -17.69 1.55 5.33
C ARG A 110 -18.35 0.23 5.74
N ASP A 111 -18.88 -0.53 4.77
CA ASP A 111 -19.47 -1.84 5.03
C ASP A 111 -18.42 -2.85 5.54
N LEU A 112 -17.22 -2.86 4.96
CA LEU A 112 -16.11 -3.69 5.42
C LEU A 112 -15.65 -3.29 6.83
N HIS A 113 -15.51 -2.00 7.11
CA HIS A 113 -15.16 -1.48 8.43
C HIS A 113 -16.16 -1.92 9.50
N ALA A 114 -17.46 -1.79 9.22
CA ALA A 114 -18.50 -2.25 10.14
C ALA A 114 -18.43 -3.77 10.41
N ARG A 115 -18.10 -4.58 9.39
CA ARG A 115 -17.90 -6.03 9.55
C ARG A 115 -16.68 -6.36 10.39
N ILE A 116 -15.56 -5.65 10.22
CA ILE A 116 -14.35 -5.81 11.04
C ILE A 116 -14.66 -5.54 12.51
N LEU A 117 -15.37 -4.45 12.79
CA LEU A 117 -15.76 -4.10 14.16
C LEU A 117 -16.70 -5.14 14.77
N ALA A 118 -17.65 -5.66 13.99
CA ALA A 118 -18.60 -6.68 14.45
C ALA A 118 -17.92 -8.04 14.74
N ALA A 119 -16.93 -8.42 13.92
CA ALA A 119 -16.18 -9.66 14.09
C ALA A 119 -15.15 -9.60 15.24
N GLY A 120 -14.81 -8.39 15.69
CA GLY A 120 -13.79 -8.16 16.70
C GLY A 120 -12.43 -7.92 16.04
N PRO A 121 -11.93 -6.68 15.99
CA PRO A 121 -10.69 -6.38 15.32
C PRO A 121 -9.50 -7.05 16.01
N PRO A 122 -8.51 -7.58 15.27
CA PRO A 122 -7.32 -8.15 15.87
C PRO A 122 -6.55 -7.06 16.63
N ALA A 123 -6.05 -7.34 17.82
CA ALA A 123 -5.07 -6.45 18.43
C ALA A 123 -3.75 -6.57 17.65
N PRO A 124 -3.07 -5.47 17.29
CA PRO A 124 -3.26 -4.10 17.76
C PRO A 124 -3.99 -3.15 16.77
N ALA A 125 -4.95 -3.60 15.97
CA ALA A 125 -5.55 -2.83 14.85
C ALA A 125 -6.35 -1.57 15.21
N GLY A 126 -6.73 -1.38 16.48
CA GLY A 126 -7.63 -0.29 16.92
C GLY A 126 -7.26 1.09 16.35
N PRO A 127 -6.05 1.62 16.62
CA PRO A 127 -5.64 2.93 16.12
C PRO A 127 -5.69 3.07 14.59
N GLY A 128 -5.40 1.99 13.86
CA GLY A 128 -5.42 2.02 12.39
C GLY A 128 -6.84 1.98 11.84
N LEU A 129 -7.75 1.27 12.51
CA LEU A 129 -9.17 1.24 12.15
C LEU A 129 -9.88 2.55 12.50
N ASP A 130 -9.48 3.21 13.59
CA ASP A 130 -9.95 4.55 13.92
C ASP A 130 -9.51 5.53 12.82
N ARG A 131 -8.24 5.46 12.40
CA ARG A 131 -7.74 6.29 11.28
C ARG A 131 -8.46 5.99 9.96
N LEU A 132 -8.72 4.73 9.65
CA LEU A 132 -9.50 4.34 8.47
C LEU A 132 -10.91 4.95 8.51
N ALA A 133 -11.56 4.96 9.67
CA ALA A 133 -12.87 5.62 9.82
C ALA A 133 -12.79 7.13 9.62
N GLU A 134 -11.79 7.80 10.20
CA GLU A 134 -11.59 9.24 10.02
C GLU A 134 -11.46 9.62 8.54
N LEU A 135 -10.69 8.83 7.76
CA LEU A 135 -10.49 9.04 6.33
C LEU A 135 -11.79 8.94 5.52
N LEU A 136 -12.76 8.14 5.97
CA LEU A 136 -14.04 7.96 5.30
C LEU A 136 -15.07 9.05 5.66
N ASP A 137 -14.89 9.70 6.81
CA ASP A 137 -15.80 10.70 7.35
C ASP A 137 -15.32 12.15 7.09
N THR A 138 -14.01 12.36 6.94
CA THR A 138 -13.42 13.68 6.73
C THR A 138 -12.78 13.79 5.35
N ARG A 139 -13.28 14.71 4.52
CA ARG A 139 -12.68 15.09 3.23
C ARG A 139 -11.41 15.95 3.39
N ASP A 140 -11.03 16.27 4.61
CA ASP A 140 -9.94 17.20 4.95
C ASP A 140 -9.11 16.55 6.06
N THR A 141 -7.98 15.95 5.71
CA THR A 141 -7.19 15.10 6.60
C THR A 141 -5.83 15.69 6.93
N GLU A 142 -5.81 16.92 7.48
CA GLU A 142 -4.59 17.52 8.05
C GLU A 142 -4.19 16.93 9.43
N SER A 143 -4.95 15.98 9.99
CA SER A 143 -4.61 15.39 11.29
C SER A 143 -3.43 14.41 11.18
N VAL A 144 -2.23 14.91 11.49
CA VAL A 144 -0.97 14.15 11.59
C VAL A 144 -0.88 13.44 12.95
N VAL A 145 -1.80 12.52 13.23
CA VAL A 145 -1.58 11.59 14.34
C VAL A 145 -0.80 10.41 13.78
N THR A 146 0.48 10.32 14.12
CA THR A 146 1.30 9.14 13.79
C THR A 146 0.73 7.96 14.56
N ALA A 147 0.27 6.94 13.82
CA ALA A 147 -0.21 5.71 14.43
C ALA A 147 0.94 5.05 15.22
N PRO A 148 0.67 4.38 16.35
CA PRO A 148 1.70 3.85 17.26
C PRO A 148 2.32 2.55 16.73
N TYR A 149 2.61 2.50 15.43
CA TYR A 149 3.10 1.31 14.74
C TYR A 149 4.55 1.48 14.31
N SER A 150 5.22 0.35 14.18
CA SER A 150 6.56 0.21 13.63
C SER A 150 6.45 -0.38 12.23
N PHE A 151 7.14 0.23 11.28
CA PHE A 151 7.13 -0.14 9.87
C PHE A 151 8.34 0.45 9.15
N TYR A 152 8.62 -0.10 7.97
CA TYR A 152 9.52 0.49 7.00
C TYR A 152 8.72 1.27 5.96
N ALA A 153 9.23 2.43 5.57
CA ALA A 153 8.68 3.22 4.48
C ALA A 153 9.74 3.44 3.41
N LEU A 154 9.37 3.22 2.16
CA LEU A 154 10.18 3.58 1.01
C LEU A 154 9.43 4.64 0.21
N GLU A 155 10.08 5.76 -0.03
CA GLU A 155 9.52 6.90 -0.75
C GLU A 155 10.37 7.13 -2.01
N ASP A 156 9.70 7.20 -3.17
CA ASP A 156 10.29 7.64 -4.42
C ASP A 156 9.56 8.91 -4.86
N GLU A 157 10.30 10.03 -4.85
CA GLU A 157 9.79 11.34 -5.17
C GLU A 157 10.37 11.84 -6.48
N GLY A 158 9.50 12.10 -7.45
CA GLY A 158 9.89 12.73 -8.71
C GLY A 158 8.95 13.86 -9.07
N GLY A 159 9.35 14.65 -10.07
CA GLY A 159 8.53 15.78 -10.48
C GLY A 159 9.00 16.42 -11.76
N GLY A 160 8.07 17.08 -12.44
CA GLY A 160 8.30 17.80 -13.68
C GLY A 160 7.40 19.03 -13.77
N GLY A 161 7.99 20.21 -13.93
CA GLY A 161 7.23 21.46 -13.96
C GLY A 161 6.73 21.86 -12.58
N SER A 162 5.41 21.97 -12.40
CA SER A 162 4.75 22.36 -11.14
C SER A 162 4.16 21.20 -10.34
N MET A 163 4.30 19.96 -10.83
CA MET A 163 3.73 18.77 -10.19
C MET A 163 4.82 17.95 -9.51
N VAL A 164 4.52 17.47 -8.31
CA VAL A 164 5.36 16.54 -7.54
C VAL A 164 4.58 15.24 -7.36
N TYR A 165 5.21 14.13 -7.70
CA TYR A 165 4.69 12.78 -7.53
C TYR A 165 5.50 12.09 -6.43
N THR A 166 4.79 11.46 -5.51
CA THR A 166 5.41 10.65 -4.46
C THR A 166 4.75 9.28 -4.46
N LEU A 167 5.57 8.24 -4.61
CA LEU A 167 5.16 6.87 -4.40
C LEU A 167 5.71 6.40 -3.06
N THR A 168 4.84 5.84 -2.23
CA THR A 168 5.20 5.35 -0.90
C THR A 168 4.87 3.87 -0.81
N PHE A 169 5.85 3.05 -0.42
CA PHE A 169 5.66 1.66 -0.04
C PHE A 169 5.81 1.51 1.46
N ILE A 170 4.91 0.76 2.10
CA ILE A 170 4.99 0.45 3.53
C ILE A 170 4.89 -1.05 3.75
N ALA A 171 5.86 -1.58 4.48
CA ALA A 171 5.87 -2.97 4.93
C ALA A 171 6.48 -3.10 6.33
N THR A 172 6.27 -4.24 6.97
CA THR A 172 6.85 -4.57 8.29
C THR A 172 7.94 -5.62 8.19
N ASP A 173 8.06 -6.29 7.05
CA ASP A 173 9.12 -7.27 6.76
C ASP A 173 10.21 -6.61 5.90
N PRO A 174 11.49 -6.70 6.29
CA PRO A 174 12.59 -6.09 5.55
C PRO A 174 12.87 -6.77 4.20
N ASP A 175 12.59 -8.05 4.03
CA ASP A 175 12.74 -8.71 2.72
C ASP A 175 11.63 -8.27 1.76
N GLU A 176 10.42 -8.02 2.27
CA GLU A 176 9.29 -7.55 1.46
C GLU A 176 9.46 -6.13 0.96
N ILE A 177 9.94 -5.20 1.79
CA ILE A 177 10.18 -3.81 1.36
C ILE A 177 11.32 -3.71 0.33
N ARG A 178 12.37 -4.54 0.48
CA ARG A 178 13.46 -4.64 -0.51
C ARG A 178 12.94 -5.14 -1.84
N TRP A 179 12.18 -6.23 -1.80
CA TRP A 179 11.57 -6.79 -3.00
C TRP A 179 10.63 -5.79 -3.68
N ALA A 180 9.78 -5.09 -2.94
CA ALA A 180 8.88 -4.07 -3.49
C ALA A 180 9.64 -2.96 -4.21
N CYS A 181 10.76 -2.49 -3.63
CA CYS A 181 11.65 -1.53 -4.27
C CYS A 181 12.24 -2.06 -5.58
N ASP A 182 12.78 -3.27 -5.58
CA ASP A 182 13.41 -3.85 -6.77
C ASP A 182 12.40 -4.04 -7.91
N GLN A 183 11.15 -4.46 -7.58
CA GLN A 183 10.05 -4.52 -8.54
C GLN A 183 9.74 -3.14 -9.11
N TRP A 184 9.64 -2.13 -8.25
CA TRP A 184 9.34 -0.77 -8.65
C TRP A 184 10.42 -0.18 -9.56
N LEU A 185 11.70 -0.29 -9.19
CA LEU A 185 12.80 0.24 -9.99
C LEU A 185 12.92 -0.47 -11.35
N THR A 186 12.59 -1.75 -11.40
CA THR A 186 12.51 -2.49 -12.67
C THR A 186 11.38 -1.96 -13.55
N LEU A 187 10.19 -1.76 -12.98
CA LEU A 187 9.01 -1.28 -13.71
C LEU A 187 9.19 0.14 -14.26
N SER A 188 9.75 1.03 -13.44
CA SER A 188 9.90 2.46 -13.73
C SER A 188 11.20 2.82 -14.46
N GLU A 189 11.98 1.81 -14.89
CA GLU A 189 13.32 2.01 -15.48
C GLU A 189 14.26 2.83 -14.59
N GLY A 190 14.12 2.73 -13.26
CA GLY A 190 14.96 3.42 -12.29
C GLY A 190 14.27 4.47 -11.41
N GLY A 191 12.96 4.39 -11.20
CA GLY A 191 12.23 5.26 -10.29
C GLY A 191 11.81 6.59 -10.89
N MET A 192 11.13 7.40 -10.09
CA MET A 192 10.66 8.73 -10.45
C MET A 192 11.69 9.82 -10.15
N GLY A 193 12.50 9.65 -9.11
CA GLY A 193 13.53 10.62 -8.74
C GLY A 193 14.30 10.22 -7.49
N GLU A 194 14.16 11.01 -6.43
CA GLU A 194 14.85 10.85 -5.16
C GLU A 194 14.27 9.65 -4.39
N LEU A 195 15.09 8.63 -4.19
CA LEU A 195 14.70 7.39 -3.53
C LEU A 195 15.20 7.36 -2.09
N SER A 196 14.30 7.10 -1.13
CA SER A 196 14.68 7.06 0.28
C SER A 196 14.00 5.94 1.05
N PHE A 197 14.69 5.48 2.10
CA PHE A 197 14.24 4.42 2.99
C PHE A 197 14.23 4.93 4.43
N SER A 198 13.09 4.82 5.10
CA SER A 198 12.88 5.29 6.47
C SER A 198 12.39 4.16 7.37
N THR A 199 12.85 4.14 8.62
CA THR A 199 12.39 3.19 9.64
C THR A 199 11.61 3.92 10.72
N TYR A 200 10.38 3.48 10.97
CA TYR A 200 9.52 3.96 12.03
C TYR A 200 9.43 2.93 13.15
N VAL A 201 9.59 3.38 14.39
CA VAL A 201 9.37 2.58 15.59
C VAL A 201 8.35 3.31 16.46
N ASP A 202 7.23 2.64 16.73
CA ASP A 202 6.09 3.17 17.50
C ASP A 202 5.65 4.58 17.05
N GLY A 203 5.61 4.79 15.73
CA GLY A 203 5.20 6.05 15.10
C GLY A 203 6.29 7.11 14.98
N ALA A 204 7.52 6.87 15.45
CA ALA A 204 8.63 7.81 15.34
C ALA A 204 9.67 7.37 14.28
N GLU A 205 10.09 8.29 13.41
CA GLU A 205 11.22 8.06 12.50
C GLU A 205 12.51 7.90 13.32
N THR A 206 13.13 6.73 13.22
CA THR A 206 14.36 6.39 13.95
C THR A 206 15.60 6.41 13.06
N SER A 207 15.42 6.20 11.76
CA SER A 207 16.49 6.30 10.76
C SER A 207 15.92 6.62 9.38
N ARG A 208 16.74 7.29 8.57
CA ARG A 208 16.51 7.49 7.14
C ARG A 208 17.82 7.30 6.39
N VAL A 209 17.71 6.67 5.22
CA VAL A 209 18.80 6.42 4.29
C VAL A 209 18.38 6.98 2.93
N ASP A 210 19.27 7.76 2.31
CA ASP A 210 19.17 8.12 0.90
C ASP A 210 19.61 6.91 0.08
N LEU A 211 18.68 6.29 -0.65
CA LEU A 211 18.97 5.07 -1.39
C LEU A 211 19.72 5.35 -2.69
N ASP A 212 19.71 6.57 -3.21
CA ASP A 212 20.43 6.90 -4.45
C ASP A 212 21.94 6.75 -4.30
N GLU A 213 22.47 6.96 -3.08
CA GLU A 213 23.88 6.68 -2.74
C GLU A 213 24.24 5.17 -2.82
N HIS A 214 23.24 4.30 -2.83
CA HIS A 214 23.37 2.84 -2.82
C HIS A 214 22.92 2.17 -4.12
N ARG A 215 22.57 2.95 -5.15
CA ARG A 215 22.07 2.43 -6.42
C ARG A 215 23.17 1.99 -7.36
N ASP A 216 22.89 0.90 -8.07
CA ASP A 216 23.62 0.47 -9.26
C ASP A 216 22.62 0.33 -10.43
N GLY A 217 22.45 1.44 -11.17
CA GLY A 217 21.45 1.56 -12.24
C GLY A 217 20.00 1.46 -11.73
N ALA A 218 19.29 0.43 -12.17
CA ALA A 218 17.89 0.15 -11.83
C ALA A 218 17.75 -0.78 -10.61
N SER A 219 18.78 -0.89 -9.77
CA SER A 219 18.79 -1.75 -8.58
C SER A 219 19.45 -1.07 -7.39
N VAL A 220 19.11 -1.50 -6.18
CA VAL A 220 19.73 -1.05 -4.92
C VAL A 220 20.64 -2.15 -4.39
N SER A 221 21.86 -1.79 -3.99
CA SER A 221 22.77 -2.71 -3.31
C SER A 221 22.40 -2.84 -1.82
N TRP A 222 21.40 -3.66 -1.53
CA TRP A 222 20.84 -3.83 -0.19
C TRP A 222 21.83 -4.32 0.88
N ASP A 223 22.92 -4.98 0.48
CA ASP A 223 24.02 -5.37 1.38
C ASP A 223 24.72 -4.16 2.03
N SER A 224 24.63 -2.98 1.41
CA SER A 224 25.21 -1.73 1.89
C SER A 224 24.22 -0.82 2.62
N VAL A 225 22.93 -1.14 2.58
CA VAL A 225 21.85 -0.33 3.16
C VAL A 225 21.55 -0.84 4.58
N PRO A 226 21.69 0.00 5.62
CA PRO A 226 21.31 -0.42 6.97
C PRO A 226 19.80 -0.55 7.07
N VAL A 227 19.33 -1.76 7.38
CA VAL A 227 17.91 -2.06 7.65
C VAL A 227 17.79 -2.57 9.09
N PRO A 228 17.59 -1.66 10.08
CA PRO A 228 17.48 -2.05 11.48
C PRO A 228 16.21 -2.85 11.74
N GLU A 229 16.24 -3.81 12.66
CA GLU A 229 15.06 -4.58 13.06
C GLU A 229 14.00 -3.68 13.72
N LEU A 230 12.73 -3.91 13.40
CA LEU A 230 11.61 -3.23 14.08
C LEU A 230 11.44 -3.78 15.49
N THR A 231 11.52 -2.92 16.50
CA THR A 231 11.43 -3.32 17.92
C THR A 231 10.08 -3.04 18.57
N GLY A 232 9.22 -2.25 17.93
CA GLY A 232 7.93 -1.82 18.47
C GLY A 232 6.75 -2.64 17.94
N THR A 233 5.54 -2.08 18.06
CA THR A 233 4.31 -2.74 17.63
C THR A 233 4.19 -2.71 16.11
N LEU A 234 4.22 -3.86 15.43
CA LEU A 234 4.15 -3.88 13.95
C LEU A 234 2.81 -3.36 13.42
N LEU A 235 2.86 -2.63 12.31
CA LEU A 235 1.68 -2.21 11.55
C LEU A 235 0.91 -3.43 11.01
N PRO A 236 -0.37 -3.63 11.37
CA PRO A 236 -1.20 -4.65 10.74
C PRO A 236 -1.42 -4.37 9.26
N ALA A 237 -1.36 -5.40 8.43
CA ALA A 237 -1.53 -5.26 6.99
C ALA A 237 -2.93 -4.73 6.64
N GLY A 238 -3.00 -3.83 5.66
CA GLY A 238 -4.21 -3.13 5.24
C GLY A 238 -4.56 -1.87 6.04
N LEU A 239 -3.88 -1.57 7.16
CA LEU A 239 -4.20 -0.36 7.92
C LEU A 239 -3.46 0.87 7.38
N PRO A 240 -4.12 2.04 7.39
CA PRO A 240 -3.46 3.31 7.09
C PRO A 240 -2.50 3.72 8.20
N VAL A 241 -1.46 4.46 7.81
CA VAL A 241 -0.63 5.28 8.67
C VAL A 241 -0.54 6.67 8.09
N SER A 242 -0.39 7.66 8.95
CA SER A 242 -0.15 9.03 8.53
C SER A 242 1.20 9.10 7.79
N GLY A 243 1.21 9.77 6.64
CA GLY A 243 2.42 9.96 5.85
C GLY A 243 3.55 10.55 6.68
N ALA A 244 4.73 9.97 6.48
CA ALA A 244 5.96 10.32 7.16
C ALA A 244 6.40 11.78 6.96
N ARG A 245 6.12 12.34 5.79
CA ARG A 245 6.60 13.67 5.36
C ARG A 245 5.57 14.51 4.62
N TYR A 246 4.69 13.87 3.87
CA TYR A 246 3.62 14.52 3.13
C TYR A 246 2.29 14.26 3.83
N SER A 247 1.36 15.21 3.74
CA SER A 247 -0.01 15.12 4.27
C SER A 247 -0.84 14.02 3.60
N THR A 248 -0.22 13.10 2.89
CA THR A 248 -0.82 11.95 2.24
C THR A 248 -0.93 10.79 3.23
N VAL A 249 -2.07 10.12 3.23
CA VAL A 249 -2.20 8.84 3.92
C VAL A 249 -1.47 7.75 3.15
N ALA A 250 -0.62 7.02 3.85
CA ALA A 250 0.00 5.82 3.32
C ALA A 250 -0.67 4.59 3.94
N TYR A 251 -0.65 3.48 3.23
CA TYR A 251 -1.23 2.22 3.66
C TYR A 251 -0.14 1.17 3.63
N TYR A 252 -0.25 0.12 4.45
CA TYR A 252 0.49 -1.10 4.15
C TYR A 252 0.24 -1.49 2.69
N GLY A 253 1.32 -1.63 1.91
CA GLY A 253 1.25 -1.67 0.47
C GLY A 253 1.83 -0.41 -0.18
N VAL A 254 1.46 -0.19 -1.44
CA VAL A 254 1.88 0.96 -2.24
C VAL A 254 0.76 2.01 -2.31
N ALA A 255 1.13 3.28 -2.21
CA ALA A 255 0.25 4.42 -2.41
C ALA A 255 0.95 5.45 -3.32
N LEU A 256 0.22 5.97 -4.31
CA LEU A 256 0.69 7.03 -5.20
C LEU A 256 -0.05 8.34 -4.87
N ALA A 257 0.72 9.39 -4.64
CA ALA A 257 0.23 10.76 -4.44
C ALA A 257 0.74 11.66 -5.58
N GLY A 258 -0.14 12.50 -6.11
CA GLY A 258 0.23 13.56 -7.04
C GLY A 258 -0.31 14.90 -6.54
N GLY A 259 0.57 15.90 -6.45
CA GLY A 259 0.26 17.27 -6.02
C GLY A 259 0.72 18.33 -7.02
#